data_AF-A0A3A5VVX0-F1
#
_entry.id   AF-A0A3A5VVX0-F1
#
_cell.length_a   1.000
_cell.length_b   1.000
_cell.length_c   1.000
_cell.angle_alpha   90.00
_cell.angle_beta   90.00
_cell.angle_gamma   90.00
#
_symmetry.space_group_name_H-M   'P 1'
#
loop_
_entity.id
_entity.type
_entity.pdbx_description
1 polymer ?
#
loop_
_entity_poly.entity_id
_entity_poly.type
_entity_poly.pdbx_seq_one_letter_code
_entity_poly.pdbx_strand_id
1 'polypeptide(L)'
;MKTVVSMLTVHYLFRSNYSKHGHGGEDMAEMWIEAIGLFAGLLGIIAWIPQIREVWVNRRHDGISLPTFSIVMVALALWLVYGILVKSIAMIVANVLTLMVIFTVIAGVVRLRRSEAV
;
A
#
# COMPACT_ATOMS: atom_id res chain seq x y z
N MET A 1 -6.25 -2.07 15.97
CA MET A 1 -7.28 -1.01 16.07
C MET A 1 -6.76 0.29 16.70
N LYS A 2 -5.95 0.24 17.78
CA LYS A 2 -5.39 1.44 18.44
C LYS A 2 -4.43 2.27 17.55
N THR A 3 -3.73 1.65 16.61
CA THR A 3 -2.75 2.31 15.73
C THR A 3 -3.38 3.20 14.65
N VAL A 4 -4.53 2.81 14.09
CA VAL A 4 -5.21 3.55 13.01
C VAL A 4 -5.89 4.81 13.56
N VAL A 5 -6.52 4.71 14.73
CA VAL A 5 -7.08 5.86 15.45
C VAL A 5 -5.95 6.83 15.85
N SER A 6 -4.79 6.32 16.26
CA SER A 6 -3.61 7.15 16.54
C SER A 6 -3.10 7.89 15.30
N MET A 7 -3.08 7.28 14.12
CA MET A 7 -2.67 7.97 12.88
C MET A 7 -3.65 9.07 12.48
N LEU A 8 -4.96 8.83 12.61
CA LEU A 8 -5.99 9.84 12.36
C LEU A 8 -5.90 11.00 13.35
N THR A 9 -5.71 10.69 14.64
CA THR A 9 -5.50 11.69 15.69
C THR A 9 -4.21 12.47 15.48
N VAL A 10 -3.12 11.82 15.06
CA VAL A 10 -1.86 12.49 14.72
C VAL A 10 -2.04 13.39 13.50
N HIS A 11 -2.70 12.94 12.44
CA HIS A 11 -2.99 13.78 11.27
C HIS A 11 -3.84 15.00 11.64
N TYR A 12 -4.89 14.81 12.47
CA TYR A 12 -5.78 15.88 12.89
C TYR A 12 -5.09 16.88 13.84
N LEU A 13 -4.29 16.39 14.80
CA LEU A 13 -3.53 17.22 15.75
C LEU A 13 -2.38 17.94 15.07
N PHE A 14 -1.69 17.30 14.12
CA PHE A 14 -0.64 17.92 13.33
C PHE A 14 -1.24 19.02 12.45
N ARG A 15 -2.34 18.74 11.74
CA ARG A 15 -3.06 19.74 10.93
C ARG A 15 -3.58 20.91 11.78
N SER A 16 -4.09 20.63 12.98
CA SER A 16 -4.58 21.65 13.92
C SER A 16 -3.45 22.54 14.49
N ASN A 17 -2.27 21.98 14.77
CA ASN A 17 -1.12 22.75 15.26
C ASN A 17 -0.39 23.53 14.15
N TYR A 18 -0.34 23.00 12.93
CA TYR A 18 0.26 23.70 11.78
C TYR A 18 -0.54 24.91 11.32
N SER A 19 -1.88 24.87 11.49
CA SER A 19 -2.79 25.98 11.22
C SER A 19 -2.45 27.32 11.90
N LYS A 20 -1.59 27.30 12.92
CA LYS A 20 -1.25 28.46 13.75
C LYS A 20 0.02 29.20 13.29
N HIS A 21 0.74 28.74 12.28
CA HIS A 21 1.96 29.39 11.78
C HIS A 21 1.74 29.77 10.32
N GLY A 22 1.96 31.04 9.96
CA GLY A 22 1.51 31.63 8.70
C GLY A 22 1.79 30.81 7.44
N HIS A 23 0.98 31.05 6.39
CA HIS A 23 0.79 30.23 5.18
C HIS A 23 2.02 29.55 4.55
N GLY A 24 3.25 30.07 4.69
CA GLY A 24 4.45 29.41 4.15
C GLY A 24 4.93 28.17 4.93
N GLY A 25 4.57 28.01 6.20
CA GLY A 25 5.01 26.86 7.02
C GLY A 25 4.17 25.59 6.79
N GLU A 26 2.91 25.77 6.38
CA GLU A 26 1.95 24.69 6.09
C GLU A 26 2.34 23.96 4.81
N ASP A 27 2.62 24.69 3.73
CA ASP A 27 2.97 24.14 2.42
C ASP A 27 4.23 23.27 2.46
N MET A 28 5.25 23.69 3.21
CA MET A 28 6.51 22.94 3.34
C MET A 28 6.31 21.61 4.06
N ALA A 29 5.47 21.56 5.09
CA ALA A 29 5.19 20.34 5.84
C ALA A 29 4.35 19.35 5.03
N GLU A 30 3.37 19.84 4.26
CA GLU A 30 2.59 19.00 3.34
C GLU A 30 3.48 18.34 2.28
N MET A 31 4.45 19.08 1.72
CA MET A 31 5.42 18.51 0.78
C MET A 31 6.27 17.38 1.40
N TRP A 32 6.77 17.55 2.62
CA TRP A 32 7.55 16.51 3.29
C TRP A 32 6.73 15.26 3.60
N ILE A 33 5.47 15.42 4.01
CA ILE A 33 4.54 14.31 4.26
C ILE A 33 4.33 13.49 2.98
N GLU A 34 4.02 14.15 1.86
CA GLU A 34 3.81 13.47 0.57
C GLU A 34 5.09 12.81 0.05
N ALA A 35 6.25 13.48 0.18
CA ALA A 35 7.54 12.91 -0.23
C ALA A 35 7.90 11.63 0.54
N ILE A 36 7.73 11.64 1.87
CA ILE A 36 7.96 10.45 2.71
C ILE A 36 6.95 9.35 2.35
N GLY A 37 5.68 9.71 2.12
CA GLY A 37 4.64 8.76 1.72
C GLY A 37 4.94 8.07 0.39
N LEU A 38 5.37 8.82 -0.62
CA LEU A 38 5.78 8.28 -1.92
C LEU A 38 7.02 7.39 -1.81
N PHE A 39 8.01 7.82 -1.03
CA PHE A 39 9.22 7.02 -0.81
C PHE A 39 8.92 5.72 -0.06
N ALA A 40 8.07 5.75 0.97
CA ALA A 40 7.59 4.56 1.66
C ALA A 40 6.85 3.61 0.71
N GLY A 41 6.01 4.16 -0.18
CA GLY A 41 5.34 3.39 -1.24
C GLY A 41 6.34 2.68 -2.16
N LEU A 42 7.38 3.40 -2.62
CA LEU A 42 8.44 2.82 -3.46
C LEU A 42 9.18 1.67 -2.76
N LEU A 43 9.59 1.86 -1.51
CA LEU A 43 10.22 0.80 -0.72
C LEU A 43 9.31 -0.42 -0.57
N GLY A 44 8.00 -0.19 -0.36
CA GLY A 44 7.00 -1.24 -0.34
C GLY A 44 6.99 -2.08 -1.62
N ILE A 45 7.02 -1.45 -2.79
CA ILE A 45 7.07 -2.16 -4.08
C ILE A 45 8.35 -2.98 -4.23
N ILE A 46 9.51 -2.41 -3.87
CA ILE A 46 10.79 -3.12 -3.92
C ILE A 46 10.75 -4.35 -3.00
N ALA A 47 10.15 -4.23 -1.82
CA ALA A 47 10.04 -5.33 -0.86
C ALA A 47 9.23 -6.52 -1.38
N TRP A 48 8.36 -6.34 -2.37
CA TRP A 48 7.58 -7.42 -2.98
C TRP A 48 8.31 -8.17 -4.12
N ILE A 49 9.44 -7.66 -4.62
CA ILE A 49 10.20 -8.28 -5.70
C ILE A 49 10.55 -9.76 -5.41
N PRO A 50 11.02 -10.14 -4.20
CA PRO A 50 11.32 -11.54 -3.89
C PRO A 50 10.10 -12.44 -4.07
N GLN A 51 8.91 -11.98 -3.65
CA GLN A 51 7.68 -12.75 -3.75
C GLN A 51 7.25 -12.97 -5.21
N ILE A 52 7.37 -11.94 -6.05
CA ILE A 52 7.10 -12.04 -7.49
C ILE A 52 8.07 -13.05 -8.13
N ARG A 53 9.36 -12.97 -7.80
CA ARG A 53 10.37 -13.89 -8.32
C ARG A 53 10.09 -15.33 -7.92
N GLU A 54 9.69 -15.58 -6.68
CA GLU A 54 9.38 -16.93 -6.21
C GLU A 54 8.26 -17.58 -7.05
N VAL A 55 7.19 -16.83 -7.32
CA VAL A 55 6.04 -17.33 -8.07
C VAL A 55 6.29 -17.44 -9.57
N TRP A 56 6.84 -16.40 -10.20
CA TRP A 56 6.94 -16.31 -11.66
C TRP A 56 8.23 -16.89 -12.23
N VAL A 57 9.33 -16.80 -11.49
CA VAL A 57 10.65 -17.28 -11.92
C VAL A 57 10.94 -18.65 -11.33
N ASN A 58 10.91 -18.78 -10.00
CA ASN A 58 11.25 -20.03 -9.32
C ASN A 58 10.11 -21.06 -9.39
N ARG A 59 8.94 -20.65 -9.87
CA ARG A 59 7.73 -21.46 -10.02
C ARG A 59 7.33 -22.16 -8.71
N ARG A 60 7.40 -21.43 -7.59
CA ARG A 60 7.05 -21.93 -6.26
C ARG A 60 5.93 -21.09 -5.66
N HIS A 61 4.95 -21.78 -5.07
CA HIS A 61 3.81 -21.14 -4.39
C HIS A 61 3.56 -21.69 -2.98
N ASP A 62 4.48 -22.52 -2.49
CA ASP A 62 4.45 -23.07 -1.15
C ASP A 62 4.39 -21.95 -0.10
N GLY A 63 3.45 -22.05 0.83
CA GLY A 63 3.24 -21.04 1.86
C GLY A 63 2.39 -19.82 1.45
N ILE A 64 1.95 -19.72 0.18
CA ILE A 64 1.08 -18.61 -0.25
C ILE A 64 -0.40 -19.00 -0.12
N SER A 65 -1.08 -18.43 0.86
CA SER A 65 -2.53 -18.59 1.05
C SER A 65 -3.31 -17.63 0.13
N LEU A 66 -4.02 -18.17 -0.86
CA LEU A 66 -4.90 -17.39 -1.75
C LEU A 66 -5.99 -16.61 -0.98
N PRO A 67 -6.70 -17.19 0.00
CA PRO A 67 -7.67 -16.44 0.79
C PRO A 67 -7.04 -15.24 1.52
N THR A 68 -5.85 -15.42 2.09
CA THR A 68 -5.14 -14.36 2.81
C THR A 68 -4.79 -13.21 1.86
N PHE A 69 -4.22 -13.52 0.69
CA PHE A 69 -3.86 -12.51 -0.30
C PHE A 69 -5.10 -11.79 -0.88
N SER A 70 -6.23 -12.49 -1.04
CA SER A 70 -7.50 -11.87 -1.45
C SER A 70 -8.02 -10.87 -0.41
N ILE A 71 -7.95 -11.19 0.89
CA ILE A 71 -8.34 -10.26 1.96
C ILE A 71 -7.42 -9.03 1.95
N VAL A 72 -6.10 -9.23 1.78
CA VAL A 72 -5.14 -8.11 1.65
C VAL A 72 -5.49 -7.23 0.46
N MET A 73 -5.86 -7.80 -0.68
CA MET A 73 -6.27 -7.05 -1.86
C MET A 73 -7.53 -6.20 -1.60
N VAL A 74 -8.54 -6.75 -0.91
CA VAL A 74 -9.73 -5.98 -0.50
C VAL A 74 -9.35 -4.84 0.45
N ALA A 75 -8.48 -5.11 1.43
CA ALA A 75 -8.02 -4.08 2.37
C ALA A 75 -7.27 -2.93 1.65
N LEU A 76 -6.39 -3.24 0.70
CA LEU A 76 -5.68 -2.24 -0.11
C LEU A 76 -6.63 -1.46 -1.01
N ALA A 77 -7.67 -2.10 -1.57
CA ALA A 77 -8.70 -1.40 -2.33
C ALA A 77 -9.50 -0.41 -1.46
N LEU A 78 -9.83 -0.78 -0.23
CA LEU A 78 -10.46 0.13 0.72
C LEU A 78 -9.53 1.29 1.12
N TRP A 79 -8.23 1.02 1.31
CA TRP A 79 -7.23 2.06 1.56
C TRP A 79 -7.05 3.01 0.37
N LEU A 80 -7.16 2.50 -0.87
CA LEU A 80 -7.16 3.32 -2.07
C LEU A 80 -8.39 4.25 -2.09
N VAL A 81 -9.59 3.71 -1.85
CA VAL A 81 -10.81 4.52 -1.74
C VAL A 81 -10.66 5.59 -0.67
N TYR A 82 -10.15 5.22 0.50
CA TYR A 82 -9.86 6.16 1.57
C TYR A 82 -8.88 7.27 1.13
N GLY A 83 -7.77 6.90 0.48
CA GLY A 83 -6.78 7.84 -0.06
C GLY A 83 -7.38 8.87 -1.03
N ILE A 84 -8.30 8.42 -1.88
CA ILE A 84 -9.07 9.30 -2.78
C ILE A 84 -9.95 10.27 -1.99
N LEU A 85 -10.68 9.78 -0.98
CA LEU A 85 -11.56 10.61 -0.15
C LEU A 85 -10.81 11.69 0.62
N VAL A 86 -9.59 11.41 1.08
CA VAL A 86 -8.73 12.38 1.78
C VAL A 86 -7.79 13.16 0.84
N LYS A 87 -7.88 12.91 -0.48
CA LYS A 87 -7.06 13.53 -1.53
C LYS A 87 -5.54 13.37 -1.33
N SER A 88 -5.07 12.26 -0.75
CA SER A 88 -3.63 11.99 -0.59
C SER A 88 -3.06 11.24 -1.79
N ILE A 89 -2.15 11.89 -2.53
CA ILE A 89 -1.53 11.32 -3.73
C ILE A 89 -0.63 10.14 -3.37
N ALA A 90 0.18 10.26 -2.32
CA ALA A 90 1.03 9.18 -1.82
C ALA A 90 0.23 7.90 -1.53
N MET A 91 -0.90 8.02 -0.83
CA MET A 91 -1.75 6.86 -0.52
C MET A 91 -2.36 6.23 -1.78
N ILE A 92 -2.81 7.06 -2.72
CA ILE A 92 -3.39 6.59 -3.99
C ILE A 92 -2.33 5.80 -4.77
N VAL A 93 -1.18 6.40 -5.02
CA VAL A 93 -0.10 5.79 -5.82
C VAL A 93 0.40 4.52 -5.15
N ALA A 94 0.70 4.54 -3.85
CA ALA A 94 1.21 3.38 -3.12
C ALA A 94 0.23 2.19 -3.17
N ASN A 95 -1.07 2.42 -2.96
CA ASN A 95 -2.06 1.33 -2.96
C ASN A 95 -2.33 0.81 -4.38
N VAL A 96 -2.38 1.66 -5.41
CA VAL A 96 -2.52 1.21 -6.81
C VAL A 96 -1.36 0.30 -7.21
N LEU A 97 -0.13 0.72 -6.94
CA LEU A 97 1.06 -0.08 -7.27
C LEU A 97 1.07 -1.40 -6.50
N THR A 98 0.74 -1.37 -5.20
CA THR A 98 0.74 -2.58 -4.37
C THR A 98 -0.37 -3.55 -4.78
N LEU A 99 -1.55 -3.05 -5.15
CA LEU A 99 -2.63 -3.87 -5.69
C LEU A 99 -2.20 -4.62 -6.96
N MET A 100 -1.52 -3.94 -7.88
CA MET A 100 -0.99 -4.59 -9.10
C MET A 100 0.01 -5.69 -8.78
N VAL A 101 0.87 -5.47 -7.79
CA VAL A 101 1.85 -6.46 -7.33
C VAL A 101 1.16 -7.68 -6.69
N ILE A 102 0.24 -7.47 -5.74
CA ILE A 102 -0.52 -8.55 -5.10
C ILE A 102 -1.32 -9.33 -6.12
N PHE A 103 -1.98 -8.66 -7.06
CA PHE A 103 -2.69 -9.29 -8.16
C PHE A 103 -1.75 -10.18 -9.00
N THR A 104 -0.57 -9.68 -9.33
CA THR A 104 0.45 -10.43 -10.07
C THR A 104 0.88 -11.69 -9.31
N VAL A 105 1.08 -11.62 -8.00
CA VAL A 105 1.40 -12.79 -7.17
C VAL A 105 0.25 -13.80 -7.18
N ILE A 106 -0.99 -13.36 -6.92
CA ILE A 106 -2.18 -14.22 -6.92
C ILE A 106 -2.35 -14.92 -8.28
N ALA A 107 -2.26 -14.17 -9.39
CA ALA A 107 -2.40 -14.70 -10.73
C ALA A 107 -1.37 -15.79 -11.04
N GLY A 108 -0.12 -15.57 -10.64
CA GLY A 108 0.93 -16.57 -10.79
C GLY A 108 0.66 -17.84 -9.98
N VAL A 109 0.25 -17.71 -8.72
CA VAL A 109 -0.10 -18.86 -7.86
C VAL A 109 -1.26 -19.65 -8.43
N VAL A 110 -2.33 -18.98 -8.87
CA VAL A 110 -3.49 -19.63 -9.50
C VAL A 110 -3.07 -20.38 -10.76
N ARG A 111 -2.21 -19.77 -11.59
CA ARG A 111 -1.68 -20.41 -12.81
C ARG A 111 -0.92 -21.69 -12.47
N LEU A 112 0.00 -21.66 -11.50
CA LEU A 112 0.80 -22.83 -11.13
C LEU A 112 -0.05 -23.98 -10.59
N ARG A 113 -0.96 -23.68 -9.65
CA ARG A 113 -1.85 -24.70 -9.08
C ARG A 113 -2.72 -25.38 -10.13
N ARG A 114 -3.16 -24.62 -11.15
CA ARG A 114 -3.91 -25.19 -12.28
C ARG A 114 -3.04 -26.09 -13.17
N SER A 115 -1.76 -25.77 -13.34
CA SER A 115 -0.83 -26.61 -14.11
C SER A 115 -0.45 -27.91 -13.40
N GLU A 116 -0.48 -27.94 -12.06
CA GLU A 116 -0.23 -29.15 -11.25
C GLU A 116 -1.46 -30.08 -11.14
N ALA A 117 -2.66 -29.54 -11.36
CA ALA A 117 -3.92 -30.28 -11.28
C ALA A 117 -4.33 -30.97 -12.59
N VAL A 118 -3.58 -30.76 -13.67
CA VAL A 118 -3.77 -31.38 -15.01
C VAL A 118 -2.70 -32.42 -15.21
#